data_AF-A0A5C8IQS2-F1
#
_entry.id   AF-A0A5C8IQS2-F1
#
_cell.length_a   1.000
_cell.length_b   1.000
_cell.length_c   1.000
_cell.angle_alpha   90.00
_cell.angle_beta   90.00
_cell.angle_gamma   90.00
#
_symmetry.space_group_name_H-M   'P 1'
#
loop_
_entity.id
_entity.type
_entity.pdbx_description
1 polymer ?
#
loop_
_entity_poly.entity_id
_entity_poly.type
_entity_poly.pdbx_seq_one_letter_code
_entity_poly.pdbx_strand_id
1 'polypeptide(L)' 'MNDRVTCEAVMAAFVETDQLGNQQLFDEVAKQLGIPDEVRHASAPVGRAGKRYKLFERQCRWHQQSLRQDVRTGARNE' A
#
# COMPACT_ATOMS: atom_id res chain seq x y z
N MET A 1 -10.02 5.50 13.17
CA MET A 1 -8.80 4.97 12.50
C MET A 1 -8.38 6.01 11.48
N ASN A 2 -7.22 6.65 11.67
CA ASN A 2 -6.69 7.61 10.69
C ASN A 2 -6.15 6.81 9.50
N ASP A 3 -7.00 6.53 8.51
CA ASP A 3 -6.58 5.98 7.22
C ASP A 3 -5.80 7.06 6.48
N ARG A 4 -4.50 7.12 6.77
CA ARG A 4 -3.55 8.05 6.13
C ARG A 4 -3.09 7.57 4.76
N VAL A 5 -3.36 6.32 4.40
CA VAL A 5 -2.99 5.73 3.11
C VAL A 5 -4.22 5.65 2.24
N THR A 6 -4.25 6.44 1.17
CA THR A 6 -5.34 6.50 0.19
C THR A 6 -5.02 5.63 -1.02
N CYS A 7 -6.06 5.09 -1.67
CA CYS A 7 -5.92 4.32 -2.92
C CYS A 7 -5.18 5.13 -4.02
N GLU A 8 -5.45 6.43 -4.14
CA GLU A 8 -4.86 7.32 -5.16
C GLU A 8 -3.34 7.44 -5.03
N ALA A 9 -2.82 7.67 -3.82
CA ALA A 9 -1.38 7.73 -3.57
C ALA A 9 -0.67 6.40 -3.87
N VAL A 10 -1.31 5.27 -3.57
CA VAL A 10 -0.77 3.96 -3.94
C VAL A 10 -0.81 3.74 -5.46
N MET A 11 -1.87 4.20 -6.15
CA MET A 11 -1.94 4.17 -7.61
C MET A 11 -0.86 5.02 -8.26
N ALA A 12 -0.66 6.26 -7.83
CA ALA A 12 0.35 7.15 -8.41
C ALA A 12 1.75 6.51 -8.35
N ALA A 13 2.13 5.99 -7.18
CA ALA A 13 3.42 5.32 -7.00
C ALA A 13 3.53 3.95 -7.71
N PHE A 14 2.40 3.28 -8.01
CA PHE A 14 2.39 1.97 -8.65
C PHE A 14 2.31 2.05 -10.18
N VAL A 15 1.53 2.98 -10.73
CA VAL A 15 1.29 3.15 -12.18
C VAL A 15 2.48 3.82 -12.86
N GLU A 16 3.16 4.76 -12.21
CA GLU A 16 4.38 5.39 -12.76
C GLU A 16 5.57 4.42 -12.83
N THR A 17 5.46 3.24 -12.20
CA THR A 17 6.61 2.38 -11.98
C THR A 17 6.20 0.90 -12.01
N ASP A 18 6.02 0.40 -13.24
CA ASP A 18 5.60 -0.98 -13.57
C ASP A 18 6.56 -2.09 -13.04
N GLN A 19 7.63 -1.72 -12.32
CA GLN A 19 8.66 -2.63 -11.81
C GLN A 19 9.14 -2.38 -10.37
N LEU A 20 8.50 -1.53 -9.56
CA LEU A 20 8.99 -1.33 -8.19
C LEU A 20 8.83 -2.58 -7.33
N GLY A 21 9.92 -2.98 -6.66
CA GLY A 21 9.87 -3.96 -5.59
C GLY A 21 9.03 -3.43 -4.43
N ASN A 22 8.45 -4.32 -3.62
CA ASN A 22 7.54 -3.94 -2.51
C ASN A 22 8.10 -2.84 -1.61
N GLN A 23 9.41 -2.85 -1.31
CA GLN A 23 9.99 -1.82 -0.46
C GLN A 23 10.04 -0.44 -1.11
N GLN A 24 10.41 -0.39 -2.39
CA GLN A 24 10.47 0.87 -3.12
C GLN A 24 9.08 1.49 -3.29
N LEU A 25 8.05 0.66 -3.47
CA LEU A 25 6.65 1.14 -3.44
C LEU A 25 6.30 1.76 -2.08
N PHE A 26 6.72 1.15 -0.98
CA PHE A 26 6.47 1.69 0.36
C PHE A 26 7.24 2.98 0.61
N ASP A 27 8.50 3.07 0.15
CA ASP A 27 9.32 4.29 0.20
C ASP A 27 8.62 5.44 -0.54
N GLU A 28 8.18 5.20 -1.77
CA GLU A 28 7.59 6.23 -2.61
C GLU A 28 6.22 6.69 -2.07
N VAL A 29 5.35 5.75 -1.65
CA VAL A 29 4.06 6.10 -1.02
C VAL A 29 4.28 6.89 0.28
N ALA A 30 5.28 6.50 1.09
CA ALA A 30 5.57 7.22 2.33
C ALA A 30 6.05 8.65 2.03
N LYS A 31 6.93 8.81 1.04
CA LYS A 31 7.44 10.10 0.60
C LYS A 31 6.33 11.01 0.05
N GLN A 32 5.47 10.49 -0.82
CA GLN A 32 4.36 11.26 -1.41
C GLN A 32 3.35 11.73 -0.35
N LEU A 33 3.06 10.89 0.65
CA LEU A 33 2.11 11.19 1.71
C LEU A 33 2.73 11.91 2.91
N GLY A 34 4.05 12.17 2.88
CA GLY A 34 4.78 12.74 4.02
C GLY A 34 4.66 11.89 5.30
N ILE A 35 4.56 10.57 5.16
CA ILE A 35 4.43 9.63 6.29
C ILE A 35 5.77 9.60 7.04
N PRO A 36 5.80 9.96 8.34
CA PRO A 36 7.02 9.85 9.14
C PRO A 36 7.47 8.39 9.30
N ASP A 37 8.78 8.17 9.39
CA ASP A 37 9.36 6.83 9.59
C ASP A 37 8.78 6.12 10.81
N GLU A 38 8.49 6.86 11.88
CA GLU A 38 7.83 6.36 13.09
C GLU A 38 6.50 5.65 12.77
N VAL A 39 5.71 6.25 11.88
CA VAL A 39 4.40 5.72 11.45
C VAL A 39 4.58 4.60 10.43
N ARG A 40 5.57 4.72 9.54
CA ARG A 40 5.93 3.68 8.57
C ARG A 40 6.35 2.38 9.25
N HIS A 41 7.15 2.48 10.30
CA HIS A 41 7.67 1.35 11.06
C HIS A 41 6.78 0.94 12.25
N ALA A 42 5.71 1.70 12.52
CA ALA A 42 4.75 1.39 13.56
C ALA A 42 4.13 0.00 13.33
N SER A 43 4.17 -0.81 14.40
CA SER A 43 3.60 -2.15 14.41
C SER A 43 2.45 -2.20 15.41
N ALA A 44 1.34 -2.80 15.02
CA ALA A 44 0.16 -2.94 15.85
C ALA A 44 -0.36 -4.38 15.83
N PRO A 45 -0.95 -4.86 16.94
CA PRO A 45 -1.60 -6.17 16.98
C PRO A 45 -2.83 -6.18 16.05
N VAL A 46 -2.99 -7.23 15.26
CA VAL A 46 -4.12 -7.41 14.33
C VAL A 46 -4.80 -8.76 14.59
N GLY A 47 -6.13 -8.74 14.57
CA GLY A 47 -6.98 -9.93 14.76
C GLY A 47 -7.03 -10.43 16.21
N ARG A 48 -7.83 -11.47 16.46
CA ARG A 48 -8.03 -12.02 17.81
C ARG A 48 -6.76 -12.59 18.45
N ALA A 49 -5.83 -13.07 17.65
CA ALA A 49 -4.55 -13.60 18.12
C ALA A 49 -3.52 -12.49 18.44
N GLY A 50 -3.82 -11.22 18.15
CA GLY A 50 -2.96 -10.09 18.50
C GLY A 50 -1.60 -10.06 17.79
N LYS A 51 -1.43 -10.79 16.68
CA LYS A 51 -0.16 -10.84 15.97
C LYS A 51 0.19 -9.45 15.43
N ARG A 52 1.42 -9.02 15.66
CA ARG A 52 1.88 -7.67 15.32
C ARG A 52 2.24 -7.56 13.84
N TYR A 53 1.73 -6.53 13.18
CA TYR A 53 2.02 -6.22 11.78
C TYR A 53 2.30 -4.74 11.61
N LYS A 54 3.15 -4.41 10.65
CA LYS A 54 3.30 -3.04 10.17
C LYS A 54 2.06 -2.65 9.38
N LEU A 55 1.27 -1.71 9.92
CA LEU A 55 -0.03 -1.37 9.35
C LEU A 55 0.12 -0.69 7.99
N PHE A 56 1.10 0.20 7.86
CA PHE A 56 1.39 0.94 6.63
C PHE A 56 1.69 0.02 5.44
N GLU A 57 2.65 -0.91 5.59
CA GLU A 57 3.02 -1.86 4.54
C GLU A 57 1.83 -2.77 4.13
N ARG A 58 0.98 -3.12 5.10
CA ARG A 58 -0.21 -3.95 4.87
C ARG A 58 -1.30 -3.19 4.09
N GLN A 59 -1.51 -1.91 4.40
CA GLN A 59 -2.42 -1.04 3.65
C GLN A 59 -1.95 -0.86 2.21
N CYS A 60 -0.66 -0.57 2.00
CA CYS A 60 -0.07 -0.46 0.67
C CYS A 60 -0.26 -1.75 -0.16
N ARG A 61 -0.01 -2.92 0.45
CA ARG A 61 -0.22 -4.22 -0.22
C ARG A 61 -1.68 -4.49 -0.56
N TRP A 62 -2.61 -4.11 0.32
CA TRP A 62 -4.04 -4.28 0.06
C TRP A 62 -4.45 -3.49 -1.19
N HIS A 63 -4.08 -2.21 -1.25
CA HIS A 63 -4.33 -1.37 -2.42
C HIS A 63 -3.65 -1.92 -3.67
N GLN A 64 -2.38 -2.35 -3.59
CA GLN A 64 -1.68 -2.98 -4.71
C GLN A 64 -2.41 -4.24 -5.24
N GLN A 65 -2.97 -5.07 -4.35
CA GLN A 65 -3.74 -6.26 -4.75
C GLN A 65 -5.05 -5.89 -5.43
N SER A 66 -5.79 -4.90 -4.92
CA SER A 66 -7.01 -4.39 -5.55
C SER A 66 -6.71 -3.88 -6.97
N LEU A 67 -5.66 -3.07 -7.13
CA LEU A 67 -5.26 -2.52 -8.43
C LEU A 67 -4.88 -3.60 -9.44
N ARG A 68 -4.15 -4.65 -9.00
CA ARG A 68 -3.83 -5.79 -9.86
C ARG A 68 -5.09 -6.57 -10.27
N GLN A 69 -6.09 -6.67 -9.41
CA GLN A 69 -7.36 -7.30 -9.75
C GLN A 69 -8.15 -6.47 -10.76
N ASP A 70 -8.19 -5.14 -10.59
CA ASP A 70 -8.86 -4.24 -11.52
C ASP A 70 -8.20 -4.25 -12.90
N VAL A 71 -6.87 -4.16 -12.99
CA VAL A 71 -6.12 -4.28 -14.26
C VAL A 71 -6.39 -5.62 -14.94
N ARG A 72 -6.38 -6.72 -14.19
CA ARG A 72 -6.64 -8.07 -14.72
C ARG A 72 -8.08 -8.26 -15.18
N THR A 73 -9.03 -7.51 -14.63
CA THR A 73 -10.45 -7.60 -14.99
C THR A 73 -10.81 -6.63 -16.13
N GLY A 74 -10.10 -5.50 -16.24
CA GLY A 74 -10.19 -4.55 -17.36
C GLY A 74 -9.70 -5.12 -18.71
N ALA A 75 -8.75 -6.08 -18.69
CA ALA A 75 -8.24 -6.74 -19.90
C ALA A 75 -9.20 -7.77 -20.56
N ARG A 76 -10.48 -7.83 -20.14
CA ARG A 76 -11.49 -8.76 -20.68
C ARG A 76 -12.59 -8.10 -21.51
N ASN A 77 -12.53 -6.79 -21.74
CA ASN A 77 -13.47 -6.06 -22.58
C ASN A 77 -12.74 -5.26 -23.66
N GLU A 78 -12.07 -5.95 -24.57
CA GLU A 78 -11.78 -5.45 -25.93
C GLU A 78 -12.01 -6.58 -26.93
#